data_AF-A0A915LPH6-F1
#
_entry.id   AF-A0A915LPH6-F1
#
_cell.length_a   1.000
_cell.length_b   1.000
_cell.length_c   1.000
_cell.angle_alpha   90.00
_cell.angle_beta   90.00
_cell.angle_gamma   90.00
#
_symmetry.space_group_name_H-M   'P 1'
#
loop_
_entity.id
_entity.type
_entity.pdbx_description
1 polymer ?
#
loop_
_entity_poly.entity_id
_entity_poly.type
_entity_poly.pdbx_seq_one_letter_code
_entity_poly.pdbx_strand_id
1 'polypeptide(L)'
;VPAMKLVEVVKGNKTCDEVNEALFRFCQKIGKSPVKCSDSPGFIVNRLLIPYLADSMRLAESGNASHRDIDAAMRLGTGNKLNKKYM
;
A
#
# COMPACT_ATOMS: atom_id res chain seq x y z
N VAL A 1 -3.69 -20.74 2.02
CA VAL A 1 -3.57 -19.53 1.17
C VAL A 1 -2.84 -18.46 1.97
N PRO A 2 -1.70 -17.88 1.54
CA PRO A 2 -1.07 -16.82 2.31
C PRO A 2 -1.87 -15.53 2.13
N ALA A 3 -2.66 -15.17 3.14
CA ALA A 3 -3.32 -13.87 3.22
C ALA A 3 -2.27 -12.79 3.53
N MET A 4 -2.37 -11.62 2.88
CA MET A 4 -1.52 -10.45 3.11
C MET A 4 -1.27 -10.19 4.60
N LYS A 5 -0.03 -9.85 4.98
CA LYS A 5 0.36 -9.62 6.39
C LYS A 5 -0.15 -8.29 6.95
N LEU A 6 -0.25 -7.27 6.10
CA LEU A 6 -0.60 -5.90 6.50
C LEU A 6 -2.11 -5.74 6.75
N VAL A 7 -2.47 -4.93 7.75
CA VAL A 7 -3.83 -4.42 7.99
C VAL A 7 -3.74 -2.91 8.30
N GLU A 8 -4.59 -2.09 7.71
CA GLU A 8 -4.73 -0.68 8.08
C GLU A 8 -5.85 -0.53 9.12
N VAL A 9 -5.51 -0.11 10.33
CA VAL A 9 -6.46 0.16 11.43
C VAL A 9 -6.86 1.63 11.37
N VAL A 10 -8.01 1.88 10.74
CA VAL A 10 -8.52 3.22 10.46
C VAL A 10 -9.23 3.81 11.67
N LYS A 11 -8.85 5.02 12.08
CA LYS A 11 -9.59 5.80 13.10
C LYS A 11 -10.54 6.77 12.39
N GLY A 12 -11.84 6.47 12.48
CA GLY A 12 -12.90 7.38 12.05
C GLY A 12 -13.22 8.42 13.11
N ASN A 13 -13.97 9.46 12.74
CA ASN A 13 -14.30 10.60 13.61
C ASN A 13 -15.04 10.21 14.91
N LYS A 14 -15.77 9.09 14.90
CA LYS A 14 -16.53 8.58 16.05
C LYS A 14 -15.83 7.40 16.75
N THR A 15 -14.66 6.98 16.27
CA THR A 15 -13.91 5.86 16.84
C THR A 15 -13.02 6.37 17.97
N CYS A 16 -13.27 5.91 19.19
CA CYS A 16 -12.43 6.23 20.34
C CYS A 16 -11.09 5.48 20.28
N ASP A 17 -10.10 5.96 21.02
CA ASP A 17 -8.74 5.41 21.03
C ASP A 17 -8.69 3.99 21.58
N GLU A 18 -9.56 3.68 22.55
CA GLU A 18 -9.65 2.35 23.17
C GLU A 18 -10.04 1.27 22.14
N VAL A 19 -11.02 1.57 21.28
CA VAL A 19 -11.46 0.64 20.23
C VAL A 19 -10.37 0.47 19.16
N ASN A 20 -9.74 1.58 18.75
CA ASN A 20 -8.66 1.53 17.77
C ASN A 20 -7.46 0.70 18.28
N GLU A 21 -7.09 0.88 19.55
CA GLU A 21 -6.02 0.12 20.20
C GLU A 21 -6.39 -1.36 20.41
N ALA A 22 -7.64 -1.65 20.76
CA ALA A 22 -8.12 -3.03 20.86
C ALA A 22 -8.02 -3.77 19.51
N LEU A 23 -8.42 -3.12 18.42
CA LEU A 23 -8.31 -3.66 17.06
C LEU A 23 -6.84 -3.85 16.64
N PHE A 24 -5.97 -2.91 16.98
CA PHE A 24 -4.54 -3.02 16.72
C PHE A 24 -3.94 -4.26 17.39
N ARG A 25 -4.21 -4.46 18.68
CA ARG A 25 -3.75 -5.63 19.43
C ARG A 25 -4.36 -6.93 18.90
N PHE A 26 -5.64 -6.92 18.52
CA PHE A 26 -6.28 -8.07 17.90
C PHE A 26 -5.57 -8.49 16.61
N CYS A 27 -5.25 -7.53 15.74
CA CYS A 27 -4.51 -7.79 14.50
C CYS A 27 -3.15 -8.44 14.77
N GLN A 28 -2.40 -7.94 15.76
CA GLN A 28 -1.12 -8.55 16.17
C GLN A 28 -1.31 -9.99 16.65
N LYS A 29 -2.33 -10.27 17.46
CA LYS A 29 -2.62 -11.62 17.99
C LYS A 29 -2.91 -12.64 16.89
N ILE A 30 -3.56 -12.24 15.80
CA ILE A 30 -3.85 -13.11 14.66
C ILE A 30 -2.70 -13.18 13.63
N GLY A 31 -1.50 -12.72 13.99
CA GLY A 31 -0.30 -12.79 13.15
C GLY A 31 -0.27 -11.76 12.00
N LYS A 32 -1.04 -10.67 12.12
CA LYS A 32 -1.00 -9.54 11.17
C LYS A 32 -0.06 -8.45 11.68
N SER A 33 0.35 -7.59 10.75
CA SER A 33 1.16 -6.40 11.01
C SER A 33 0.29 -5.17 10.79
N PRO A 34 -0.42 -4.68 11.81
CA PRO A 34 -1.29 -3.52 11.67
C PRO A 34 -0.49 -2.21 11.60
N VAL A 35 -1.04 -1.22 10.88
CA VAL A 35 -0.60 0.19 10.89
C VAL A 35 -1.81 1.08 11.21
N LYS A 36 -1.59 2.26 11.80
CA LYS A 36 -2.67 3.20 12.13
C LYS A 36 -2.79 4.28 11.06
N CYS A 37 -4.01 4.67 10.70
CA CYS A 37 -4.27 5.81 9.83
C CYS A 37 -5.59 6.49 10.17
N SER A 38 -5.74 7.76 9.77
CA SER A 38 -7.02 8.47 9.81
C SER A 38 -7.92 8.04 8.65
N ASP A 39 -9.23 8.11 8.85
CA ASP A 39 -10.21 7.92 7.78
C ASP A 39 -10.05 8.99 6.68
N SER A 40 -9.43 8.59 5.57
CA SER A 40 -9.23 9.44 4.41
C SER A 40 -9.25 8.57 3.13
N PRO A 41 -9.65 9.15 1.97
CA PRO A 41 -9.75 8.38 0.73
C PRO A 41 -8.46 7.62 0.40
N GLY A 42 -8.59 6.29 0.25
CA GLY A 42 -7.48 5.41 -0.09
C GLY A 42 -6.51 5.06 1.05
N PHE A 43 -6.79 5.48 2.29
CA PHE A 43 -5.97 5.21 3.47
C PHE A 43 -4.48 5.53 3.23
N ILE A 44 -3.56 4.59 3.50
CA ILE A 44 -2.13 4.76 3.18
C ILE A 44 -1.82 4.07 1.85
N VAL A 45 -2.07 2.76 1.76
CA VAL A 45 -1.56 1.95 0.65
C VAL A 45 -2.14 2.40 -0.68
N ASN A 46 -3.48 2.51 -0.79
CA ASN A 46 -4.10 2.86 -2.07
C ASN A 46 -3.85 4.32 -2.43
N ARG A 47 -3.76 5.20 -1.44
CA ARG A 47 -3.44 6.61 -1.65
C ARG A 47 -2.05 6.83 -2.25
N LEU A 48 -1.09 5.98 -1.93
CA LEU A 48 0.26 6.02 -2.52
C LEU A 48 0.35 5.19 -3.81
N LEU A 49 -0.32 4.04 -3.86
CA LEU A 49 -0.25 3.10 -4.98
C LEU A 49 -0.86 3.67 -6.25
N ILE A 50 -2.03 4.28 -6.17
CA ILE A 50 -2.75 4.75 -7.37
C ILE A 50 -1.98 5.86 -8.10
N PRO A 51 -1.48 6.93 -7.44
CA PRO A 51 -0.65 7.94 -8.10
C PRO A 51 0.64 7.34 -8.69
N TYR A 52 1.30 6.45 -7.97
CA TYR A 52 2.49 5.76 -8.46
C TYR A 52 2.22 5.00 -9.77
N LEU A 53 1.12 4.25 -9.85
CA LEU A 53 0.74 3.54 -11.08
C LEU A 53 0.41 4.51 -12.22
N ALA A 54 -0.31 5.60 -11.92
CA ALA A 54 -0.66 6.61 -12.91
C ALA A 54 0.56 7.36 -13.45
N ASP A 55 1.52 7.71 -12.60
CA ASP A 55 2.79 8.33 -13.01
C ASP A 55 3.66 7.36 -13.81
N SER A 56 3.66 6.08 -13.44
CA SER A 56 4.35 5.03 -14.20
C SER A 56 3.81 4.92 -15.63
N MET A 57 2.48 4.97 -15.79
CA MET A 57 1.85 4.97 -17.12
C MET A 57 2.22 6.22 -17.92
N ARG A 58 2.13 7.42 -17.30
CA ARG A 58 2.51 8.68 -17.96
C ARG A 58 3.97 8.70 -18.42
N LEU A 59 4.88 8.17 -17.61
CA LEU A 59 6.30 8.09 -17.94
C LEU A 59 6.58 7.14 -19.12
N ALA A 60 5.78 6.08 -19.25
CA ALA A 60 5.82 5.18 -20.39
C ALA A 60 5.22 5.83 -21.64
N GLU A 61 4.06 6.48 -21.51
CA GLU A 61 3.38 7.19 -22.60
C GLU A 61 4.23 8.34 -23.18
N SER A 62 5.00 9.03 -22.34
CA SER A 62 5.90 10.11 -22.78
C SER A 62 7.17 9.60 -23.47
N GLY A 63 7.39 8.28 -23.51
CA GLY A 63 8.57 7.66 -24.15
C GLY A 63 9.86 7.83 -23.35
N ASN A 64 9.81 8.34 -22.12
CA ASN A 64 10.99 8.55 -21.28
C ASN A 64 11.59 7.23 -20.77
N ALA A 65 10.77 6.19 -20.60
CA ALA A 65 11.22 4.86 -20.22
C ALA A 65 10.24 3.78 -20.70
N SER A 66 10.73 2.57 -20.93
CA SER A 66 9.85 1.43 -21.25
C SER A 66 9.15 0.92 -19.97
N HIS A 67 7.97 0.30 -20.12
CA HIS A 67 7.28 -0.37 -19.01
C HIS A 67 8.20 -1.35 -18.25
N ARG A 68 9.06 -2.06 -18.97
CA ARG A 68 10.03 -3.00 -18.40
C ARG A 68 11.09 -2.30 -17.55
N ASP A 69 11.61 -1.17 -18.01
CA ASP A 69 12.64 -0.43 -17.28
C ASP A 69 12.06 0.28 -16.06
N ILE A 70 10.83 0.78 -16.16
CA ILE A 70 10.09 1.34 -15.00
C ILE A 70 9.88 0.25 -13.95
N ASP A 71 9.43 -0.94 -14.35
CA ASP A 71 9.25 -2.08 -13.46
C ASP A 71 10.56 -2.49 -12.78
N ALA A 72 11.63 -2.63 -13.56
CA ALA A 72 12.95 -2.99 -13.06
C ALA A 72 13.49 -1.94 -12.08
N ALA A 73 13.36 -0.65 -12.42
CA ALA A 73 13.80 0.45 -11.57
C ALA A 73 13.05 0.44 -10.23
N MET A 74 11.74 0.26 -10.24
CA MET A 74 10.95 0.27 -9.01
C MET A 74 11.20 -0.98 -8.17
N ARG A 75 11.35 -2.14 -8.80
CA ARG A 75 11.64 -3.39 -8.10
C ARG A 75 13.03 -3.41 -7.46
N LEU A 76 14.05 -2.99 -8.19
CA LEU A 76 15.44 -3.02 -7.73
C LEU A 76 15.78 -1.81 -6.86
N GLY A 77 15.26 -0.63 -7.19
CA GLY A 77 15.54 0.62 -6.48
C GLY A 77 14.80 0.77 -5.16
N THR A 78 13.54 0.30 -5.06
CA THR A 78 12.74 0.46 -3.82
C THR A 78 12.58 -0.86 -3.05
N GLY A 79 13.14 -1.96 -3.56
CA GLY A 79 12.91 -3.31 -3.01
C GLY A 79 11.46 -3.79 -3.12
N ASN A 80 10.62 -3.04 -3.84
CA ASN A 80 9.20 -3.28 -3.94
C ASN A 80 8.91 -4.47 -4.86
N LYS A 81 7.95 -5.32 -4.46
CA LYS A 81 7.56 -6.52 -5.21
C LYS A 81 6.15 -6.40 -5.82
N LEU A 82 5.58 -5.19 -5.86
CA LEU A 82 4.24 -4.90 -6.39
C LEU A 82 3.99 -5.58 -7.75
N ASN A 83 4.99 -5.61 -8.61
CA ASN A 83 4.88 -6.12 -9.98
C ASN A 83 5.76 -7.35 -10.17
N LYS A 84 5.25 -8.54 -9.83
CA LYS A 84 5.94 -9.80 -10.18
C LYS A 84 5.65 -10.27 -11.61
N LYS A 85 4.68 -9.64 -12.28
CA LYS A 85 4.16 -10.13 -13.56
C LYS A 85 3.56 -8.95 -14.33
N TYR A 86 4.45 -8.22 -15.01
CA TYR A 86 4.19 -7.37 -16.18
C TYR A 86 2.90 -6.54 -16.16
N MET A 87 3.05 -5.22 -15.93
CA MET A 87 2.25 -4.25 -16.70
C MET A 87 2.59 -4.40 -18.18
#